data_AF-A0A7C3HQ07-F1
#
_entry.id   AF-A0A7C3HQ07-F1
#
_cell.length_a   1.000
_cell.length_b   1.000
_cell.length_c   1.000
_cell.angle_alpha   90.00
_cell.angle_beta   90.00
_cell.angle_gamma   90.00
#
_symmetry.space_group_name_H-M   'P 1'
#
loop_
_entity.id
_entity.type
_entity.pdbx_description
1 polymer ?
#
loop_
_entity_poly.entity_id
_entity_poly.type
_entity_poly.pdbx_seq_one_letter_code
_entity_poly.pdbx_strand_id
1 'polypeptide(L)'
;QTRQAHRDVAYERFTDAGPMAMLPMSGHRSALVWSVDDDRLDELLNLGDRDFAATAEQHFGQRLGRFEQAGKRSAYPLEMLRAETSTAPRVVLIGNAAHTLHPIAGQGFNLGIRDVAVLAELLDDAARQGIDPGDEQLLGRYESWRQRDQQWVARATDSLVRLFNNPLAPIRAARGLGLTALDNLPPAKHLLARGAMGLAGHLPRLAREGHTHD
;
A
#
# COMPACT_ATOMS: atom_id res chain seq x y z
N GLN A 1 -17.57 6.30 11.04
CA GLN A 1 -17.25 6.89 12.35
C GLN A 1 -17.26 5.78 13.38
N THR A 2 -16.25 5.76 14.25
CA THR A 2 -16.12 4.78 15.33
C THR A 2 -16.27 5.46 16.67
N ARG A 3 -16.71 4.70 17.67
CA ARG A 3 -16.91 5.24 19.03
C ARG A 3 -15.59 5.65 19.67
N GLN A 4 -14.54 4.83 19.51
CA GLN A 4 -13.21 5.16 19.99
C GLN A 4 -12.42 5.92 18.92
N ALA A 5 -11.60 6.87 19.36
CA ALA A 5 -10.66 7.56 18.50
C ALA A 5 -9.56 6.59 18.04
N HIS A 6 -9.22 6.65 16.76
CA HIS A 6 -8.10 5.89 16.19
C HIS A 6 -6.73 6.38 16.65
N ARG A 7 -6.62 7.58 17.24
CA ARG A 7 -5.37 8.18 17.74
C ARG A 7 -4.25 8.15 16.71
N ASP A 8 -4.58 8.51 15.47
CA ASP A 8 -3.69 8.48 14.31
C ASP A 8 -3.03 7.12 14.01
N VAL A 9 -3.62 6.03 14.52
CA VAL A 9 -3.20 4.66 14.21
C VAL A 9 -4.02 4.12 13.04
N ALA A 10 -3.32 3.68 12.00
CA ALA A 10 -3.90 2.85 10.95
C ALA A 10 -3.91 1.38 11.40
N TYR A 11 -5.03 0.70 11.18
CA TYR A 11 -5.18 -0.72 11.50
C TYR A 11 -5.34 -1.51 10.23
N GLU A 12 -4.63 -2.62 10.11
CA GLU A 12 -4.79 -3.59 9.03
C GLU A 12 -5.03 -4.98 9.63
N ARG A 13 -6.12 -5.61 9.22
CA ARG A 13 -6.52 -6.94 9.66
C ARG A 13 -6.54 -7.87 8.46
N PHE A 14 -5.78 -8.96 8.54
CA PHE A 14 -5.81 -10.03 7.55
C PHE A 14 -6.92 -11.03 7.93
N THR A 15 -7.83 -11.28 7.01
CA THR A 15 -8.92 -12.27 7.16
C THR A 15 -8.88 -13.27 6.01
N ASP A 16 -9.64 -14.36 6.12
CA ASP A 16 -9.68 -15.39 5.08
C ASP A 16 -10.22 -14.84 3.75
N ALA A 17 -11.13 -13.85 3.81
CA ALA A 17 -11.68 -13.13 2.65
C ALA A 17 -10.78 -11.97 2.16
N GLY A 18 -9.56 -11.83 2.69
CA GLY A 18 -8.64 -10.76 2.37
C GLY A 18 -8.52 -9.67 3.45
N PRO A 19 -7.72 -8.62 3.19
CA PRO A 19 -7.45 -7.58 4.17
C PRO A 19 -8.63 -6.62 4.38
N MET A 20 -8.74 -6.13 5.61
CA MET A 20 -9.59 -5.01 5.98
C MET A 20 -8.73 -3.97 6.71
N ALA A 21 -8.75 -2.73 6.22
CA ALA A 21 -7.97 -1.63 6.77
C ALA A 21 -8.86 -0.47 7.24
N MET A 22 -8.49 0.12 8.36
CA MET A 22 -9.09 1.34 8.92
C MET A 22 -8.01 2.43 8.95
N LEU A 23 -8.17 3.43 8.09
CA LEU A 23 -7.23 4.54 7.95
C LEU A 23 -7.73 5.76 8.72
N PRO A 24 -6.93 6.36 9.61
CA PRO A 24 -7.35 7.50 10.42
C PRO A 24 -7.70 8.72 9.54
N MET A 25 -8.77 9.43 9.89
CA MET A 25 -9.15 10.71 9.29
C MET A 25 -9.33 11.76 10.39
N SER A 26 -9.92 12.91 10.08
CA SER A 26 -10.20 13.92 11.11
C SER A 26 -11.27 13.45 12.11
N GLY A 27 -10.94 13.60 13.40
CA GLY A 27 -11.80 13.28 14.53
C GLY A 27 -11.86 11.79 14.83
N HIS A 28 -13.06 11.23 14.87
CA HIS A 28 -13.30 9.79 15.09
C HIS A 28 -13.69 9.09 13.77
N ARG A 29 -13.31 9.68 12.64
CA ARG A 29 -13.61 9.13 11.32
C ARG A 29 -12.43 8.29 10.86
N SER A 30 -12.76 7.21 10.18
CA SER A 30 -11.77 6.40 9.50
C SER A 30 -12.29 6.05 8.13
N ALA A 31 -11.40 6.01 7.15
CA ALA A 31 -11.69 5.42 5.86
C ALA A 31 -11.55 3.90 5.99
N LEU A 32 -12.58 3.17 5.57
CA LEU A 32 -12.59 1.72 5.54
C LEU A 32 -12.20 1.26 4.13
N VAL A 33 -11.18 0.41 4.04
CA VAL A 33 -10.87 -0.36 2.83
C VAL A 33 -11.11 -1.82 3.17
N TRP A 34 -11.97 -2.49 2.43
CA TRP A 34 -12.38 -3.86 2.73
C TRP A 34 -12.38 -4.70 1.47
N SER A 35 -11.49 -5.70 1.41
CA SER A 35 -11.53 -6.76 0.40
C SER A 35 -12.69 -7.70 0.70
N VAL A 36 -13.53 -7.92 -0.30
CA VAL A 36 -14.71 -8.77 -0.23
C VAL A 36 -14.75 -9.66 -1.45
N ASP A 37 -15.28 -10.87 -1.29
CA ASP A 37 -15.53 -11.78 -2.39
C ASP A 37 -16.66 -11.23 -3.29
N ASP A 38 -16.58 -11.51 -4.60
CA ASP A 38 -17.49 -10.95 -5.61
C ASP A 38 -18.96 -11.32 -5.34
N ASP A 39 -19.22 -12.49 -4.77
CA ASP A 39 -20.56 -12.97 -4.44
C ASP A 39 -21.22 -12.21 -3.27
N ARG A 40 -20.42 -11.56 -2.42
CA ARG A 40 -20.90 -10.75 -1.28
C ARG A 40 -20.95 -9.25 -1.56
N LEU A 41 -20.42 -8.82 -2.70
CA LEU A 41 -20.28 -7.40 -3.00
C LEU A 41 -21.63 -6.68 -3.04
N ASP A 42 -22.57 -7.21 -3.82
CA ASP A 42 -23.90 -6.62 -4.00
C ASP A 42 -24.69 -6.61 -2.69
N GLU A 43 -24.57 -7.65 -1.87
CA GLU A 43 -25.18 -7.70 -0.53
C GLU A 43 -24.70 -6.52 0.31
N LEU A 44 -23.38 -6.33 0.45
CA LEU A 44 -22.78 -5.30 1.30
C LEU A 44 -23.05 -3.87 0.81
N LEU A 45 -23.08 -3.67 -0.51
CA LEU A 45 -23.40 -2.36 -1.09
C LEU A 45 -24.87 -1.98 -0.86
N ASN A 46 -25.78 -2.95 -0.83
CA ASN A 46 -27.21 -2.72 -0.67
C ASN A 46 -27.69 -2.65 0.79
N LEU A 47 -26.84 -3.00 1.77
CA LEU A 47 -27.19 -2.86 3.19
C LEU A 47 -27.53 -1.42 3.58
N GLY A 48 -28.42 -1.25 4.56
CA GLY A 48 -28.57 0.04 5.25
C GLY A 48 -27.31 0.41 6.02
N ASP A 49 -27.03 1.69 6.22
CA ASP A 49 -25.80 2.16 6.88
C ASP A 49 -25.57 1.55 8.27
N ARG A 50 -26.66 1.31 9.01
CA ARG A 50 -26.61 0.67 10.33
C ARG A 50 -26.17 -0.79 10.25
N ASP A 51 -26.72 -1.54 9.30
CA ASP A 51 -26.42 -2.96 9.14
C ASP A 51 -25.02 -3.14 8.57
N PHE A 52 -24.63 -2.31 7.61
CA PHE A 52 -23.26 -2.26 7.11
C PHE A 52 -22.25 -1.98 8.22
N ALA A 53 -22.51 -0.99 9.08
CA ALA A 53 -21.63 -0.66 10.19
C ALA A 53 -21.50 -1.83 11.19
N ALA A 54 -22.60 -2.53 11.50
CA ALA A 54 -22.57 -3.70 12.36
C ALA A 54 -21.78 -4.87 11.72
N THR A 55 -21.98 -5.13 10.43
CA THR A 55 -21.24 -6.18 9.71
C THR A 55 -19.74 -5.84 9.64
N ALA A 56 -19.39 -4.59 9.35
CA ALA A 56 -18.01 -4.12 9.32
C ALA A 56 -17.34 -4.21 10.71
N GLU A 57 -18.05 -3.84 11.78
CA GLU A 57 -17.57 -4.00 13.16
C GLU A 57 -17.32 -5.47 13.50
N GLN A 58 -18.24 -6.37 13.14
CA GLN A 58 -18.09 -7.80 13.39
C GLN A 58 -16.86 -8.37 12.68
N HIS A 59 -16.60 -7.94 11.43
CA HIS A 59 -15.45 -8.39 10.65
C HIS A 59 -14.13 -7.78 11.15
N PHE A 60 -14.14 -6.50 11.52
CA PHE A 60 -12.96 -5.77 12.01
C PHE A 60 -12.57 -6.17 13.45
N GLY A 61 -13.56 -6.33 14.33
CA GLY A 61 -13.42 -6.55 15.76
C GLY A 61 -13.52 -5.27 16.59
N GLN A 62 -13.25 -5.40 17.89
CA GLN A 62 -13.59 -4.39 18.91
C GLN A 62 -12.52 -3.30 19.15
N ARG A 63 -11.47 -3.23 18.33
CA ARG A 63 -10.29 -2.38 18.59
C ARG A 63 -10.57 -0.87 18.52
N LEU A 64 -11.58 -0.47 17.74
CA LEU A 64 -12.07 0.91 17.62
C LEU A 64 -13.44 1.11 18.31
N GLY A 65 -13.87 0.12 19.10
CA GLY A 65 -15.22 0.04 19.65
C GLY A 65 -16.30 -0.02 18.57
N ARG A 66 -17.50 0.44 18.94
CA ARG A 66 -18.69 0.37 18.08
C ARG A 66 -18.55 1.22 16.81
N PHE A 67 -19.00 0.70 15.68
CA PHE A 67 -19.09 1.49 14.44
C PHE A 67 -20.45 2.19 14.41
N GLU A 68 -20.44 3.52 14.48
CA GLU A 68 -21.65 4.31 14.74
C GLU A 68 -22.30 4.83 13.46
N GLN A 69 -21.50 5.13 12.44
CA GLN A 69 -21.99 5.68 11.18
C GLN A 69 -21.14 5.20 10.00
N ALA A 70 -21.80 4.72 8.96
CA ALA A 70 -21.21 4.45 7.66
C ALA A 70 -21.35 5.68 6.74
N GLY A 71 -20.38 5.87 5.85
CA GLY A 71 -20.45 6.88 4.78
C GLY A 71 -20.88 6.27 3.46
N LYS A 72 -20.80 7.06 2.38
CA LYS A 72 -20.99 6.56 1.01
C LYS A 72 -20.02 5.42 0.73
N ARG A 73 -20.53 4.35 0.13
CA ARG A 73 -19.78 3.15 -0.27
C ARG A 73 -19.53 3.18 -1.77
N SER A 74 -18.34 2.75 -2.16
CA SER A 74 -17.91 2.57 -3.55
C SER A 74 -17.14 1.27 -3.65
N ALA A 75 -17.28 0.58 -4.77
CA ALA A 75 -16.59 -0.66 -5.06
C ALA A 75 -15.77 -0.53 -6.35
N TYR A 76 -14.61 -1.18 -6.35
CA TYR A 76 -13.70 -1.24 -7.49
C TYR A 76 -13.13 -2.66 -7.56
N PRO A 77 -13.09 -3.27 -8.75
CA PRO A 77 -12.50 -4.60 -8.89
C PRO A 77 -11.01 -4.57 -8.55
N LEU A 78 -10.54 -5.59 -7.83
CA LEU A 78 -9.14 -5.73 -7.46
C LEU A 78 -8.38 -6.46 -8.56
N GLU A 79 -7.95 -5.70 -9.56
CA GLU A 79 -7.17 -6.23 -10.68
C GLU A 79 -5.68 -5.95 -10.48
N MET A 80 -4.85 -6.98 -10.69
CA MET A 80 -3.41 -6.80 -10.80
C MET A 80 -3.07 -6.56 -12.26
N LEU A 81 -2.74 -5.32 -12.59
CA LEU A 81 -2.30 -4.93 -13.93
C LEU A 81 -0.83 -4.52 -13.87
N ARG A 82 -0.03 -5.01 -14.82
CA ARG A 82 1.36 -4.61 -14.95
C ARG A 82 1.70 -4.50 -16.43
N ALA A 83 2.21 -3.35 -16.83
CA ALA A 83 2.74 -3.19 -18.17
C ALA A 83 3.95 -4.12 -18.36
N GLU A 84 3.99 -4.87 -19.47
CA GLU A 84 5.13 -5.73 -19.81
C GLU A 84 6.41 -4.92 -19.98
N THR A 85 6.29 -3.75 -20.62
CA THR A 85 7.32 -2.73 -20.73
C THR A 85 6.81 -1.41 -20.18
N SER A 86 7.65 -0.71 -19.41
CA SER A 86 7.30 0.60 -18.85
C SER A 86 7.72 1.76 -19.75
N THR A 87 8.41 1.46 -20.85
CA THR A 87 8.95 2.44 -21.79
C THR A 87 8.81 1.97 -23.23
N ALA A 88 8.69 2.94 -24.15
CA ALA A 88 8.79 2.77 -25.59
C ALA A 88 9.54 3.99 -26.17
N PRO A 89 9.86 4.05 -27.49
CA PRO A 89 10.57 5.20 -28.05
C PRO A 89 9.86 6.52 -27.69
N ARG A 90 10.55 7.36 -26.90
CA ARG A 90 10.04 8.64 -26.39
C ARG A 90 8.75 8.57 -25.55
N VAL A 91 8.44 7.42 -24.97
CA VAL A 91 7.25 7.20 -24.14
C VAL A 91 7.65 6.51 -22.84
N VAL A 92 7.06 6.97 -21.73
CA VAL A 92 7.22 6.37 -20.41
C VAL A 92 5.86 6.23 -19.74
N LEU A 93 5.61 5.06 -19.14
CA LEU A 93 4.44 4.80 -18.31
C LEU A 93 4.82 4.97 -16.84
N ILE A 94 3.95 5.65 -16.08
CA ILE A 94 4.13 5.91 -14.65
C ILE A 94 2.83 5.67 -13.88
N GLY A 95 2.94 5.40 -12.58
CA GLY A 95 1.80 5.18 -11.69
C GLY A 95 0.88 4.07 -12.17
N ASN A 96 -0.43 4.29 -12.04
CA ASN A 96 -1.44 3.29 -12.39
C ASN A 96 -1.43 2.86 -13.87
N ALA A 97 -0.87 3.67 -14.76
CA ALA A 97 -0.68 3.30 -16.16
C ALA A 97 0.43 2.26 -16.36
N ALA A 98 1.41 2.20 -15.45
CA ALA A 98 2.49 1.22 -15.48
C ALA A 98 2.19 0.00 -14.59
N HIS A 99 1.55 0.22 -13.43
CA HIS A 99 1.25 -0.83 -12.47
C HIS A 99 0.00 -0.51 -11.64
N THR A 100 -0.90 -1.48 -11.52
CA THR A 100 -1.98 -1.51 -10.53
C THR A 100 -1.75 -2.73 -9.65
N LEU A 101 -1.48 -2.50 -8.36
CA LEU A 101 -1.18 -3.55 -7.39
C LEU A 101 -2.36 -3.79 -6.44
N HIS A 102 -2.36 -4.96 -5.80
CA HIS A 102 -3.30 -5.28 -4.73
C HIS A 102 -3.26 -4.19 -3.63
N PRO A 103 -4.40 -3.70 -3.14
CA PRO A 103 -4.48 -2.54 -2.25
C PRO A 103 -4.10 -2.87 -0.80
N ILE A 104 -2.93 -3.45 -0.59
CA ILE A 104 -2.34 -3.58 0.73
C ILE A 104 -1.60 -2.27 1.03
N ALA A 105 -1.93 -1.64 2.16
CA ALA A 105 -1.27 -0.44 2.68
C ALA A 105 -1.07 0.75 1.70
N GLY A 106 -1.92 0.93 0.68
CA GLY A 106 -1.84 2.08 -0.24
C GLY A 106 -0.57 2.14 -1.10
N GLN A 107 0.08 0.99 -1.34
CA GLN A 107 1.39 0.94 -2.01
C GLN A 107 1.39 1.47 -3.45
N GLY A 108 0.29 1.35 -4.20
CA GLY A 108 0.21 1.85 -5.58
C GLY A 108 0.47 3.35 -5.70
N PHE A 109 -0.09 4.15 -4.79
CA PHE A 109 0.15 5.59 -4.75
C PHE A 109 1.61 5.93 -4.46
N ASN A 110 2.20 5.26 -3.46
CA ASN A 110 3.62 5.45 -3.10
C ASN A 110 4.55 5.08 -4.27
N LEU A 111 4.26 4.00 -4.99
CA LEU A 111 5.02 3.62 -6.18
C LEU A 111 4.88 4.65 -7.30
N GLY A 112 3.69 5.19 -7.53
CA GLY A 112 3.48 6.26 -8.51
C GLY A 112 4.25 7.54 -8.19
N ILE A 113 4.27 7.97 -6.92
CA ILE A 113 5.11 9.11 -6.49
C ILE A 113 6.59 8.83 -6.75
N ARG A 114 7.06 7.60 -6.50
CA ARG A 114 8.45 7.23 -6.78
C ARG A 114 8.75 7.20 -8.26
N ASP A 115 7.82 6.75 -9.11
CA ASP A 115 7.97 6.83 -10.56
C ASP A 115 8.22 8.29 -10.98
N VAL A 116 7.40 9.23 -10.47
CA VAL A 116 7.56 10.67 -10.73
C VAL A 116 8.91 11.17 -10.24
N ALA A 117 9.31 10.85 -9.02
CA ALA A 117 10.56 11.35 -8.43
C ALA A 117 11.80 10.82 -9.17
N VAL A 118 11.82 9.54 -9.55
CA VAL A 118 12.90 8.93 -10.35
C VAL A 118 12.95 9.53 -11.75
N LEU A 119 11.79 9.68 -12.41
CA LEU A 119 11.72 10.25 -13.74
C LEU A 119 12.19 11.72 -13.74
N ALA A 120 11.74 12.52 -12.78
CA ALA A 120 12.14 13.92 -12.63
C ALA A 120 13.66 14.07 -12.44
N GLU A 121 14.28 13.21 -11.62
CA GLU A 121 15.72 13.20 -11.42
C GLU A 121 16.49 12.87 -12.71
N LEU A 122 16.06 11.84 -13.43
CA LEU A 122 16.73 11.45 -14.68
C LEU A 122 16.60 12.53 -15.77
N LEU A 123 15.44 13.17 -15.85
CA LEU A 123 15.20 14.26 -16.80
C LEU A 123 15.99 15.53 -16.46
N ASP A 124 16.14 15.88 -15.18
CA ASP A 124 17.00 16.99 -14.72
C ASP A 124 18.47 16.74 -15.09
N ASP A 125 18.99 15.53 -14.81
CA ASP A 125 20.37 15.16 -15.15
C ASP A 125 20.62 15.21 -16.66
N ALA A 126 19.69 14.72 -17.46
CA ALA A 126 19.78 14.76 -18.91
C ALA A 126 19.75 16.19 -19.46
N ALA A 127 18.85 17.03 -18.94
CA ALA A 127 18.77 18.44 -19.34
C ALA A 127 20.11 19.17 -19.10
N ARG A 128 20.78 18.92 -17.97
CA ARG A 128 22.10 19.52 -17.65
C ARG A 128 23.23 19.03 -18.57
N GLN A 129 23.10 17.82 -19.12
CA GLN A 129 24.10 17.20 -19.99
C GLN A 129 23.78 17.39 -21.48
N GLY A 130 22.65 18.01 -21.83
CA GLY A 130 22.18 18.15 -23.21
C GLY A 130 21.74 16.83 -23.85
N ILE A 131 21.35 15.84 -23.04
CA ILE A 131 20.84 14.54 -23.51
C ILE A 131 19.35 14.69 -23.84
N ASP A 132 18.90 14.08 -24.94
CA ASP A 132 17.48 14.06 -25.32
C ASP A 132 16.63 13.34 -24.25
N PRO A 133 15.54 13.94 -23.75
CA PRO A 133 14.66 13.28 -22.78
C PRO A 133 13.99 12.00 -23.31
N GLY A 134 13.93 11.83 -24.64
CA GLY A 134 13.45 10.62 -25.28
C GLY A 134 14.53 9.57 -25.57
N ASP A 135 15.76 9.79 -25.12
CA ASP A 135 16.89 8.87 -25.33
C ASP A 135 16.61 7.48 -24.76
N GLU A 136 16.93 6.45 -25.55
CA GLU A 136 16.64 5.06 -25.22
C GLU A 136 17.43 4.58 -23.99
N GLN A 137 18.67 5.04 -23.80
CA GLN A 137 19.46 4.67 -22.64
C GLN A 137 18.93 5.33 -21.37
N LEU A 138 18.45 6.58 -21.46
CA LEU A 138 17.79 7.25 -20.35
C LEU A 138 16.50 6.52 -19.92
N LEU A 139 15.64 6.19 -20.89
CA LEU A 139 14.40 5.46 -20.61
C LEU A 139 14.68 4.05 -20.09
N GLY A 140 15.69 3.35 -20.62
CA GLY A 140 16.15 2.06 -20.11
C GLY A 140 16.69 2.14 -18.67
N ARG A 141 17.37 3.24 -18.31
CA ARG A 141 17.79 3.48 -16.92
C ARG A 141 16.58 3.64 -15.99
N TYR A 142 15.58 4.43 -16.38
CA TYR A 142 14.32 4.57 -15.65
C TYR A 142 13.67 3.20 -15.44
N GLU A 143 13.46 2.44 -16.51
CA GLU A 143 12.81 1.13 -16.45
C GLU A 143 13.57 0.16 -15.53
N SER A 144 14.90 0.08 -15.65
CA SER A 144 15.72 -0.80 -14.81
C SER A 144 15.63 -0.47 -13.32
N TRP A 145 15.46 0.81 -12.97
CA TRP A 145 15.37 1.26 -11.58
C TRP A 145 13.98 0.92 -11.03
N ARG A 146 12.92 1.18 -11.81
CA ARG A 146 11.54 0.94 -11.40
C ARG A 146 11.19 -0.55 -11.35
N GLN A 147 11.64 -1.36 -12.31
CA GLN A 147 11.41 -2.81 -12.30
C GLN A 147 11.96 -3.46 -11.04
N ARG A 148 13.14 -3.04 -10.56
CA ARG A 148 13.73 -3.55 -9.31
C ARG A 148 12.89 -3.19 -8.08
N ASP A 149 12.45 -1.95 -7.97
CA ASP A 149 11.59 -1.48 -6.87
C ASP A 149 10.24 -2.21 -6.87
N GLN A 150 9.57 -2.26 -8.02
CA GLN A 150 8.29 -2.95 -8.18
C GLN A 150 8.37 -4.44 -7.84
N GLN A 151 9.41 -5.15 -8.31
CA GLN A 151 9.62 -6.56 -7.99
C GLN A 151 9.84 -6.78 -6.49
N TRP A 152 10.55 -5.88 -5.83
CA TRP A 152 10.79 -5.97 -4.39
C TRP A 152 9.49 -5.77 -3.61
N VAL A 153 8.72 -4.72 -3.92
CA VAL A 153 7.43 -4.43 -3.29
C VAL A 153 6.44 -5.57 -3.51
N ALA A 154 6.34 -6.09 -4.74
CA ALA A 154 5.46 -7.21 -5.08
C ALA A 154 5.82 -8.47 -4.26
N ARG A 155 7.11 -8.85 -4.21
CA ARG A 155 7.57 -10.01 -3.43
C ARG A 155 7.36 -9.82 -1.94
N ALA A 156 7.62 -8.64 -1.41
CA ALA A 156 7.42 -8.33 0.01
C ALA A 156 5.93 -8.46 0.38
N THR A 157 5.05 -7.93 -0.47
CA THR A 157 3.60 -7.97 -0.26
C THR A 157 3.06 -9.39 -0.35
N ASP A 158 3.40 -10.14 -1.40
CA ASP A 158 3.00 -11.56 -1.55
C ASP A 158 3.52 -12.42 -0.38
N SER A 159 4.77 -12.20 0.05
CA SER A 159 5.34 -12.91 1.19
C SER A 159 4.59 -12.61 2.50
N LEU A 160 4.21 -11.35 2.71
CA LEU A 160 3.43 -10.94 3.88
C LEU A 160 2.04 -11.59 3.86
N VAL A 161 1.32 -11.50 2.73
CA VAL A 161 0.01 -12.15 2.59
C VAL A 161 0.11 -13.65 2.84
N ARG A 162 1.09 -14.34 2.24
CA ARG A 162 1.30 -15.78 2.46
C ARG A 162 1.60 -16.12 3.91
N LEU A 163 2.41 -15.31 4.60
CA LEU A 163 2.73 -15.53 6.00
C LEU A 163 1.49 -15.37 6.90
N PHE A 164 0.67 -14.35 6.63
CA PHE A 164 -0.53 -14.05 7.43
C PHE A 164 -1.74 -14.92 7.08
N ASN A 165 -1.81 -15.48 5.88
CA ASN A 165 -2.87 -16.39 5.46
C ASN A 165 -2.51 -17.87 5.63
N ASN A 166 -1.30 -18.21 6.10
CA ASN A 166 -0.91 -19.62 6.28
C ASN A 166 -1.70 -20.28 7.44
N PRO A 167 -2.44 -21.38 7.20
CA PRO A 167 -3.29 -22.01 8.21
C PRO A 167 -2.53 -22.92 9.20
N LEU A 168 -1.25 -23.24 8.93
CA LEU A 168 -0.47 -24.19 9.74
C LEU A 168 -0.22 -23.65 11.16
N ALA A 169 -0.56 -24.44 12.18
CA ALA A 169 -0.47 -24.05 13.58
C ALA A 169 0.93 -23.56 14.03
N PRO A 170 2.04 -24.21 13.64
CA PRO A 170 3.38 -23.71 13.99
C PRO A 170 3.68 -22.32 13.41
N ILE A 171 3.28 -22.07 12.15
CA ILE A 171 3.48 -20.78 11.48
C ILE A 171 2.60 -19.70 12.14
N ARG A 172 1.37 -20.07 12.52
CA ARG A 172 0.46 -19.19 13.27
C ARG A 172 1.01 -18.77 14.64
N ALA A 173 1.68 -19.68 15.34
CA ALA A 173 2.34 -19.38 16.60
C ALA A 173 3.59 -18.51 16.38
N ALA A 174 4.42 -18.88 15.40
CA ALA A 174 5.63 -18.15 15.04
C ALA A 174 5.32 -16.69 14.64
N ARG A 175 4.29 -16.43 13.82
CA ARG A 175 3.90 -15.05 13.45
C ARG A 175 3.44 -14.23 14.66
N GLY A 176 2.70 -14.84 15.60
CA GLY A 176 2.25 -14.15 16.81
C GLY A 176 3.41 -13.76 17.72
N LEU A 177 4.37 -14.68 17.90
CA LEU A 177 5.61 -14.41 18.61
C LEU A 177 6.46 -13.36 17.89
N GLY A 178 6.55 -13.41 16.56
CA GLY A 178 7.27 -12.44 15.74
C GLY A 178 6.70 -11.03 15.85
N LEU A 179 5.37 -10.88 15.80
CA LEU A 179 4.71 -9.59 16.01
C LEU A 179 4.95 -9.05 17.42
N THR A 180 4.88 -9.92 18.43
CA THR A 180 5.15 -9.53 19.82
C THR A 180 6.61 -9.11 19.99
N ALA A 181 7.55 -9.83 19.41
CA ALA A 181 8.97 -9.48 19.44
C ALA A 181 9.21 -8.15 18.71
N LEU A 182 8.55 -7.92 17.57
CA LEU A 182 8.67 -6.68 16.81
C LEU A 182 8.15 -5.47 17.60
N ASP A 183 7.04 -5.61 18.31
CA ASP A 183 6.52 -4.53 19.17
C ASP A 183 7.46 -4.19 20.32
N ASN A 184 8.33 -5.12 20.73
CA ASN A 184 9.34 -4.91 21.77
C ASN A 184 10.72 -4.54 21.22
N LEU A 185 10.90 -4.43 19.89
CA LEU A 185 12.17 -4.09 19.23
C LEU A 185 12.00 -2.85 18.33
N PRO A 186 12.10 -1.63 18.91
CA PRO A 186 11.89 -0.39 18.17
C PRO A 186 12.75 -0.24 16.89
N PRO A 187 14.04 -0.60 16.85
CA PRO A 187 14.84 -0.50 15.63
C PRO A 187 14.31 -1.37 14.48
N ALA A 188 13.87 -2.60 14.79
CA ALA A 188 13.29 -3.49 13.80
C ALA A 188 11.96 -2.95 13.27
N LYS A 189 11.13 -2.38 14.15
CA LYS A 189 9.87 -1.72 13.79
C LYS A 189 10.10 -0.51 12.88
N HIS A 190 11.11 0.31 13.17
CA HIS A 190 11.48 1.44 12.32
C HIS A 190 11.97 0.99 10.94
N LEU A 191 12.80 -0.06 10.86
CA LEU A 191 13.26 -0.59 9.58
C LEU A 191 12.10 -1.13 8.73
N LEU A 192 11.15 -1.85 9.33
CA LEU A 192 9.96 -2.32 8.62
C LEU A 192 9.07 -1.16 8.17
N ALA A 193 8.85 -0.15 9.03
CA ALA A 193 8.08 1.04 8.67
C ALA A 193 8.72 1.79 7.50
N ARG A 194 10.06 1.96 7.51
CA ARG A 194 10.80 2.56 6.39
C ARG A 194 10.69 1.74 5.11
N GLY A 195 10.74 0.41 5.21
CA GLY A 195 10.50 -0.50 4.09
C GLY A 195 9.09 -0.38 3.51
N ALA A 196 8.06 -0.31 4.36
CA ALA A 196 6.67 -0.15 3.95
C ALA A 196 6.38 1.24 3.34
N MET A 197 7.05 2.28 3.82
CA MET A 197 7.06 3.61 3.18
C MET A 197 7.93 3.64 1.90
N GLY A 198 8.67 2.55 1.64
CA GLY A 198 9.76 2.39 0.67
C GLY A 198 10.72 3.58 0.62
N LEU A 199 11.15 3.94 1.83
CA LEU A 199 12.32 4.75 2.13
C LEU A 199 13.57 3.87 2.34
N ALA A 200 13.57 2.68 1.75
CA ALA A 200 14.64 1.70 1.77
C ALA A 200 15.14 1.46 0.33
N GLY A 201 16.46 1.40 0.14
CA GLY A 201 17.08 1.16 -1.17
C GLY A 201 17.58 2.44 -1.87
N HIS A 202 17.69 2.38 -3.21
CA HIS A 202 18.17 3.51 -4.01
C HIS A 202 17.04 4.54 -4.20
N LEU A 203 17.05 5.56 -3.35
CA LEU A 203 16.04 6.63 -3.31
C LEU A 203 16.39 7.76 -4.28
N PRO A 204 15.41 8.37 -4.98
CA PRO A 204 15.68 9.56 -5.76
C PRO A 204 16.04 10.76 -4.87
N ARG A 205 16.76 11.77 -5.40
CA ARG A 205 17.17 12.99 -4.69
C ARG A 205 16.03 13.64 -3.91
N LEU A 206 14.86 13.77 -4.54
CA LEU A 206 13.63 14.32 -3.94
C LEU A 206 13.13 13.54 -2.70
N ALA A 207 13.45 12.25 -2.59
CA ALA A 207 13.09 11.43 -1.42
C ALA A 207 14.18 11.42 -0.33
N ARG A 208 15.36 11.99 -0.59
CA ARG A 208 16.47 12.10 0.39
C ARG A 208 16.41 13.40 1.19
N GLU A 209 15.98 14.50 0.57
CA GLU A 209 16.02 15.85 1.15
C GLU A 209 14.93 16.13 2.21
N GLY A 210 13.88 15.30 2.27
CA GLY A 210 12.82 15.41 3.28
C GLY A 210 13.19 14.88 4.68
N HIS A 211 14.42 14.39 4.88
CA HIS A 211 14.89 13.84 6.15
C HIS A 211 15.89 14.73 6.89
N THR A 212 16.10 15.98 6.44
CA THR A 212 17.07 16.93 7.02
C THR A 212 16.44 18.07 7.83
N HIS A 213 15.22 17.91 8.35
CA HIS A 213 14.66 18.85 9.32
C HIS A 213 14.18 18.12 10.59
N ASP A 214 14.94 18.37 11.67
CA ASP A 214 14.70 18.29 13.12
C ASP A 214 13.54 17.42 13.65
#